data_AF-A0A067P6Q7-F1
#
_entry.id   AF-A0A067P6Q7-F1
#
_cell.length_a   1.000
_cell.length_b   1.000
_cell.length_c   1.000
_cell.angle_alpha   90.00
_cell.angle_beta   90.00
_cell.angle_gamma   90.00
#
_symmetry.space_group_name_H-M   'P 1'
#
loop_
_entity.id
_entity.type
_entity.pdbx_description
1 polymer ?
#
loop_
_entity_poly.entity_id
_entity_poly.type
_entity_poly.pdbx_seq_one_letter_code
_entity_poly.pdbx_strand_id
1 'polypeptide(L)'
;MPPGRPKIYKTPEEKALANRAKSKRSYHKNKDPFKVSSPRKRPVGSGRPKLYHTPEEKMFANRAKSKRNYHKNKRVLAAVRERKHPKTNPATVTDWTDLVADTSDKFDALLQGATVPKFMAELYRKYSISRRNTTFTDPLLEVEALRATMQRCEAGLLRLSGVDKNFRIAETTGKAIQEALGCLEDLLCTTMDGDSELFEMHRKGELLYQSL
;
A
#
# COMPACT_ATOMS: atom_id res chain seq x y z
N MET A 1 25.51 20.76 -24.86
CA MET A 1 25.20 19.76 -23.81
C MET A 1 26.43 19.62 -22.93
N PRO A 2 26.39 19.97 -21.63
CA PRO A 2 27.52 19.70 -20.75
C PRO A 2 27.72 18.18 -20.62
N PRO A 3 28.96 17.67 -20.66
CA PRO A 3 29.21 16.23 -20.58
C PRO A 3 28.68 15.66 -19.26
N GLY A 4 27.81 14.65 -19.38
CA GLY A 4 27.23 13.97 -18.23
C GLY A 4 28.32 13.33 -17.36
N ARG A 5 28.12 13.36 -16.04
CA ARG A 5 29.10 12.84 -15.08
C ARG A 5 29.39 11.36 -15.37
N PRO A 6 30.66 10.96 -15.60
CA PRO A 6 31.01 9.59 -15.95
C PRO A 6 30.53 8.58 -14.91
N LYS A 7 29.95 7.45 -15.37
CA LYS A 7 29.58 6.34 -14.49
C LYS A 7 30.88 5.71 -13.93
N ILE A 8 30.98 5.71 -12.61
CA ILE A 8 32.15 5.21 -11.86
C ILE A 8 32.25 3.68 -11.91
N TYR A 9 31.13 2.98 -12.14
CA TYR A 9 31.06 1.52 -12.25
C TYR A 9 30.47 1.15 -13.60
N LYS A 10 31.09 0.17 -14.27
CA LYS A 10 30.69 -0.29 -15.60
C LYS A 10 29.60 -1.34 -15.53
N THR A 11 29.51 -2.09 -14.42
CA THR A 11 28.49 -3.12 -14.19
C THR A 11 27.79 -2.98 -12.84
N PRO A 12 26.56 -3.52 -12.68
CA PRO A 12 25.86 -3.59 -11.40
C PRO A 12 26.62 -4.38 -10.34
N GLU A 13 27.29 -5.46 -10.75
CA GLU A 13 28.10 -6.32 -9.86
C GLU A 13 29.31 -5.58 -9.29
N GLU A 14 29.98 -4.78 -10.11
CA GLU A 14 31.11 -3.94 -9.68
C GLU A 14 30.66 -2.91 -8.64
N LYS A 15 29.48 -2.30 -8.85
CA LYS A 15 28.86 -1.39 -7.88
C LYS A 15 28.52 -2.10 -6.56
N ALA A 16 28.03 -3.34 -6.63
CA ALA A 16 27.70 -4.14 -5.46
C ALA A 16 28.95 -4.51 -4.66
N LEU A 17 30.03 -4.93 -5.33
CA LEU A 17 31.32 -5.22 -4.71
C LEU A 17 31.95 -3.97 -4.07
N ALA A 18 31.90 -2.83 -4.76
CA ALA A 18 32.38 -1.56 -4.22
C ALA A 18 31.61 -1.15 -2.96
N ASN A 19 30.28 -1.29 -2.96
CA ASN A 19 29.45 -1.04 -1.78
C ASN A 19 29.74 -2.02 -0.65
N ARG A 20 29.94 -3.31 -0.94
CA ARG A 20 30.29 -4.33 0.06
C ARG A 20 31.65 -4.04 0.70
N ALA A 21 32.64 -3.66 -0.11
CA ALA A 21 33.97 -3.26 0.35
C ALA A 21 33.92 -1.95 1.17
N LYS A 22 33.07 -0.99 0.78
CA LYS A 22 32.84 0.25 1.53
C LYS A 22 32.18 -0.02 2.88
N SER A 23 31.16 -0.88 2.90
CA SER A 23 30.46 -1.30 4.12
C SER A 23 31.40 -2.02 5.07
N LYS A 24 32.20 -2.98 4.55
CA LYS A 24 33.21 -3.71 5.34
C LYS A 24 34.24 -2.76 5.96
N ARG A 25 34.75 -1.80 5.18
CA ARG A 25 35.66 -0.75 5.70
C ARG A 25 35.00 0.11 6.78
N SER A 26 33.75 0.52 6.59
CA SER A 26 33.01 1.30 7.58
C SER A 26 32.77 0.51 8.86
N TYR A 27 32.43 -0.78 8.74
CA TYR A 27 32.21 -1.66 9.88
C TYR A 27 33.48 -1.80 10.70
N HIS A 28 34.62 -2.15 10.07
CA HIS A 28 35.89 -2.26 10.78
C HIS A 28 36.37 -0.93 11.37
N LYS A 29 36.08 0.20 10.72
CA LYS A 29 36.38 1.53 11.26
C LYS A 29 35.60 1.84 12.55
N ASN A 30 34.38 1.31 12.68
CA ASN A 30 33.48 1.60 13.79
C ASN A 30 33.35 0.43 14.79
N LYS A 31 34.04 -0.70 14.55
CA LYS A 31 33.95 -1.91 15.37
C LYS A 31 34.67 -1.78 16.73
N ASP A 32 35.66 -0.89 16.83
CA ASP A 32 36.36 -0.60 18.08
C ASP A 32 35.63 0.54 18.83
N PRO A 33 34.84 0.25 19.89
CA PRO A 33 34.18 1.31 20.68
C PRO A 33 35.17 2.19 21.46
N PHE A 34 36.44 1.78 21.57
CA PHE A 34 37.52 2.51 22.24
C PHE A 34 38.38 3.38 21.29
N LYS A 35 38.14 3.34 19.98
CA LYS A 35 38.72 4.29 19.01
C LYS A 35 37.71 5.33 18.59
N VAL A 36 37.00 5.92 19.55
CA VAL A 36 36.43 7.24 19.33
C VAL A 36 37.63 8.18 19.25
N SER A 37 38.08 8.46 18.02
CA SER A 37 38.93 9.60 17.73
C SER A 37 38.43 10.77 18.56
N SER A 38 39.30 11.34 19.42
CA SER A 38 39.01 12.55 20.20
C SER A 38 38.12 13.46 19.36
N PRO A 39 36.96 13.91 19.88
CA PRO A 39 35.99 14.62 19.08
C PRO A 39 36.73 15.75 18.37
N ARG A 40 36.79 15.73 17.03
CA ARG A 40 37.26 16.88 16.27
C ARG A 40 36.45 18.06 16.79
N LYS A 41 37.08 18.97 17.51
CA LYS A 41 36.44 20.18 18.03
C LYS A 41 35.84 20.87 16.80
N ARG A 42 34.51 20.83 16.69
CA ARG A 42 33.82 21.59 15.65
C ARG A 42 34.18 23.05 15.88
N PRO A 43 34.47 23.83 14.82
CA PRO A 43 34.75 25.24 14.96
C PRO A 43 33.61 25.89 15.77
N VAL A 44 34.00 26.58 16.83
CA VAL A 44 33.09 27.28 17.74
C VAL A 44 32.44 28.39 16.92
N GLY A 45 31.12 28.31 16.69
CA GLY A 45 30.37 29.46 16.17
C GLY A 45 29.38 29.23 15.01
N SER A 46 29.27 28.04 14.40
CA SER A 46 28.33 27.85 13.26
C SER A 46 27.33 26.70 13.42
N GLY A 47 27.17 26.17 14.62
CA GLY A 47 26.19 25.12 14.92
C GLY A 47 24.99 25.66 15.68
N ARG A 48 23.77 25.36 15.20
CA ARG A 48 22.53 25.55 15.95
C ARG A 48 22.71 25.00 17.38
N PRO A 49 22.41 25.78 18.44
CA PRO A 49 22.57 25.33 19.82
C PRO A 49 21.94 23.96 20.04
N LYS A 50 22.63 23.09 20.80
CA LYS A 50 22.06 21.80 21.19
C LYS A 50 20.84 22.05 22.08
N LEU A 51 19.69 21.56 21.64
CA LEU A 51 18.42 21.71 22.35
C LEU A 51 18.34 20.87 23.64
N TYR A 52 19.20 19.85 23.77
CA TYR A 52 19.28 18.96 24.94
C TYR A 52 20.74 18.81 25.35
N HIS A 53 21.01 18.92 26.65
CA HIS A 53 22.35 18.87 27.22
C HIS A 53 22.68 17.46 27.69
N THR A 54 21.68 16.69 28.12
CA THR A 54 21.85 15.29 28.54
C THR A 54 21.07 14.31 27.64
N PRO A 55 21.50 13.03 27.57
CA PRO A 55 20.73 11.98 26.89
C PRO A 55 19.34 11.79 27.51
N GLU A 56 19.22 11.96 28.82
CA GLU A 56 17.98 11.80 29.59
C GLU A 56 16.97 12.88 29.23
N GLU A 57 17.38 14.15 29.17
CA GLU A 57 16.53 15.26 28.71
C GLU A 57 15.97 15.01 27.30
N LYS A 58 16.81 14.50 26.40
CA LYS A 58 16.39 14.14 25.05
C LYS A 58 15.35 13.02 25.05
N MET A 59 15.51 12.01 25.91
CA MET A 59 14.52 10.93 26.06
C MET A 59 13.19 11.46 26.59
N PHE A 60 13.19 12.30 27.63
CA PHE A 60 11.97 12.90 28.18
C PHE A 60 11.26 13.78 27.15
N ALA A 61 12.00 14.60 26.41
CA ALA A 61 11.42 15.44 25.36
C ALA A 61 10.82 14.62 24.22
N ASN A 62 11.48 13.53 23.80
CA ASN A 62 10.93 12.62 22.80
C ASN A 62 9.69 11.88 23.30
N ARG A 63 9.68 11.44 24.56
CA ARG A 63 8.51 10.80 25.18
C ARG A 63 7.33 11.76 25.26
N ALA A 64 7.57 13.01 25.64
CA ALA A 64 6.55 14.06 25.66
C ALA A 64 6.03 14.39 24.25
N LYS A 65 6.92 14.51 23.26
CA LYS A 65 6.56 14.71 21.84
C LYS A 65 5.71 13.55 21.32
N SER A 66 6.11 12.32 21.59
CA SER A 66 5.37 11.11 21.20
C SER A 66 3.98 11.08 21.84
N LYS A 67 3.89 11.38 23.14
CA LYS A 67 2.62 11.46 23.87
C LYS A 67 1.67 12.49 23.25
N ARG A 68 2.15 13.70 22.96
CA ARG A 68 1.36 14.76 22.29
C ARG A 68 0.89 14.32 20.90
N ASN A 69 1.78 13.71 20.11
CA ASN A 69 1.44 13.21 18.78
C ASN A 69 0.38 12.09 18.84
N TYR A 70 0.53 11.15 19.78
CA TYR A 70 -0.46 10.09 19.99
C TYR A 70 -1.82 10.66 20.38
N HIS A 71 -1.89 11.61 21.32
CA HIS A 71 -3.16 12.23 21.69
C HIS A 71 -3.82 12.99 20.53
N LYS A 72 -3.02 13.72 19.73
CA LYS A 72 -3.50 14.41 18.52
C LYS A 72 -4.09 13.43 17.50
N ASN A 73 -3.41 12.30 17.29
CA ASN A 73 -3.80 11.32 16.28
C ASN A 73 -4.72 10.21 16.82
N LYS A 74 -5.06 10.22 18.11
CA LYS A 74 -5.84 9.14 18.75
C LYS A 74 -7.17 8.89 18.05
N ARG A 75 -7.87 9.94 17.62
CA ARG A 75 -9.15 9.84 16.90
C ARG A 75 -8.97 9.24 15.50
N VAL A 76 -7.93 9.64 14.77
CA VAL A 76 -7.59 9.07 13.46
C VAL A 76 -7.23 7.59 13.59
N LEU A 77 -6.40 7.24 14.59
CA LEU A 77 -6.03 5.85 14.88
C LEU A 77 -7.23 5.01 15.32
N ALA A 78 -8.17 5.58 16.08
CA ALA A 78 -9.41 4.91 16.46
C ALA A 78 -10.31 4.66 15.24
N ALA A 79 -10.51 5.66 14.38
CA ALA A 79 -11.28 5.51 13.15
C ALA A 79 -10.66 4.48 12.20
N VAL A 80 -9.33 4.45 12.07
CA VAL A 80 -8.63 3.42 11.28
C VAL A 80 -8.82 2.02 11.89
N ARG A 81 -8.81 1.89 13.22
CA ARG A 81 -9.06 0.61 13.90
C ARG A 81 -10.51 0.15 13.76
N GLU A 82 -11.47 1.05 13.87
CA GLU A 82 -12.89 0.74 13.66
C GLU A 82 -13.18 0.33 12.21
N ARG A 83 -12.51 0.95 11.23
CA ARG A 83 -12.60 0.55 9.82
C ARG A 83 -11.99 -0.82 9.54
N LYS A 84 -10.98 -1.26 10.31
CA LYS A 84 -10.28 -2.54 10.08
C LYS A 84 -10.99 -3.76 10.69
N HIS A 85 -11.90 -3.57 11.64
CA HIS A 85 -12.60 -4.68 12.28
C HIS A 85 -14.07 -4.33 12.53
N PRO A 86 -15.02 -4.85 11.74
CA PRO A 86 -16.43 -4.82 12.09
C PRO A 86 -16.64 -5.49 13.45
N LYS A 87 -17.37 -4.79 14.33
CA LYS A 87 -17.36 -5.01 15.78
C LYS A 87 -17.94 -6.35 16.27
N THR A 88 -18.58 -7.13 15.42
CA THR A 88 -19.01 -8.51 15.72
C THR A 88 -19.26 -9.23 14.41
N ASN A 89 -18.87 -10.51 14.33
CA ASN A 89 -19.31 -11.35 13.21
C ASN A 89 -20.83 -11.57 13.33
N PRO A 90 -21.58 -11.46 12.23
CA PRO A 90 -22.98 -11.87 12.21
C PRO A 90 -23.17 -13.29 12.75
N ALA A 91 -24.26 -13.52 13.47
CA ALA A 91 -24.52 -14.78 14.16
C ALA A 91 -25.46 -15.71 13.37
N THR A 92 -26.33 -15.13 12.55
CA THR A 92 -27.35 -15.87 11.80
C THR A 92 -27.08 -15.85 10.30
N VAL A 93 -27.61 -16.84 9.57
CA VAL A 93 -27.48 -16.90 8.10
C VAL A 93 -28.10 -15.68 7.44
N THR A 94 -29.23 -15.18 7.95
CA THR A 94 -29.91 -13.98 7.43
C THR A 94 -29.04 -12.73 7.56
N ASP A 95 -28.39 -12.54 8.71
CA ASP A 95 -27.51 -11.38 8.90
C ASP A 95 -26.30 -11.43 7.94
N TRP A 96 -25.78 -12.63 7.65
CA TRP A 96 -24.71 -12.81 6.67
C TRP A 96 -25.19 -12.56 5.24
N THR A 97 -26.39 -12.98 4.88
CA THR A 97 -26.96 -12.71 3.55
C THR A 97 -27.22 -11.22 3.34
N ASP A 98 -27.70 -10.52 4.38
CA ASP A 98 -27.89 -9.07 4.33
C ASP A 98 -26.55 -8.37 4.13
N LEU A 99 -25.49 -8.82 4.81
CA LEU A 99 -24.14 -8.28 4.62
C LEU A 99 -23.59 -8.56 3.21
N VAL A 100 -23.91 -9.72 2.62
CA VAL A 100 -23.57 -10.04 1.22
C VAL A 100 -24.28 -9.08 0.27
N ALA A 101 -25.58 -8.85 0.46
CA ALA A 101 -26.37 -7.91 -0.32
C ALA A 101 -25.81 -6.49 -0.21
N ASP A 102 -25.59 -5.99 1.01
CA ASP A 102 -24.96 -4.69 1.26
C ASP A 102 -23.59 -4.53 0.60
N THR A 103 -22.80 -5.61 0.57
CA THR A 103 -21.47 -5.61 -0.06
C THR A 103 -21.59 -5.61 -1.59
N SER A 104 -22.57 -6.33 -2.14
CA SER A 104 -22.90 -6.31 -3.57
C SER A 104 -23.35 -4.91 -4.00
N ASP A 105 -24.27 -4.30 -3.27
CA ASP A 105 -24.78 -2.95 -3.57
C ASP A 105 -23.67 -1.89 -3.54
N LYS A 106 -22.74 -1.99 -2.59
CA LYS A 106 -21.55 -1.12 -2.54
C LYS A 106 -20.63 -1.34 -3.73
N PHE A 107 -20.45 -2.58 -4.16
CA PHE A 107 -19.66 -2.89 -5.34
C PHE A 107 -20.32 -2.33 -6.61
N ASP A 108 -21.63 -2.52 -6.77
CA ASP A 108 -22.38 -1.98 -7.91
C ASP A 108 -22.38 -0.45 -7.93
N ALA A 109 -22.48 0.18 -6.75
CA ALA A 109 -22.35 1.63 -6.60
C ALA A 109 -20.95 2.13 -6.97
N LEU A 110 -19.89 1.40 -6.61
CA LEU A 110 -18.51 1.71 -7.00
C LEU A 110 -18.33 1.65 -8.52
N LEU A 111 -18.91 0.62 -9.15
CA LEU A 111 -18.93 0.47 -10.60
C LEU A 111 -19.88 1.46 -11.29
N GLN A 112 -20.70 2.19 -10.54
CA GLN A 112 -21.75 3.08 -11.06
C GLN A 112 -22.71 2.36 -12.00
N GLY A 113 -23.01 1.08 -11.71
CA GLY A 113 -23.83 0.21 -12.56
C GLY A 113 -23.17 -0.21 -13.89
N ALA A 114 -21.88 0.09 -14.09
CA ALA A 114 -21.12 -0.39 -15.24
C ALA A 114 -20.61 -1.82 -15.02
N THR A 115 -20.26 -2.51 -16.11
CA THR A 115 -19.54 -3.78 -16.03
C THR A 115 -18.07 -3.53 -15.65
N VAL A 116 -17.41 -4.53 -15.07
CA VAL A 116 -15.99 -4.45 -14.69
C VAL A 116 -15.11 -3.95 -15.85
N PRO A 117 -15.20 -4.50 -17.09
CA PRO A 117 -14.38 -4.00 -18.21
C PRO A 117 -14.62 -2.53 -18.55
N LYS A 118 -15.87 -2.06 -18.48
CA LYS A 118 -16.22 -0.67 -18.75
C LYS A 118 -15.67 0.26 -17.68
N PHE A 119 -15.80 -0.14 -16.41
CA PHE A 119 -15.23 0.60 -15.28
C PHE A 119 -13.70 0.71 -15.41
N MET A 120 -13.01 -0.39 -15.72
CA MET A 120 -11.55 -0.38 -15.92
C MET A 120 -11.13 0.49 -17.09
N ALA A 121 -11.84 0.42 -18.23
CA ALA A 121 -11.59 1.29 -19.38
C ALA A 121 -11.76 2.78 -19.02
N GLU A 122 -12.74 3.11 -18.18
CA GLU A 122 -12.94 4.49 -17.71
C GLU A 122 -11.79 4.94 -16.79
N LEU A 123 -11.34 4.07 -15.88
CA LEU A 123 -10.18 4.36 -15.03
C LEU A 123 -8.91 4.56 -15.85
N TYR A 124 -8.66 3.69 -16.82
CA TYR A 124 -7.54 3.85 -17.77
C TYR A 124 -7.62 5.19 -18.50
N ARG A 125 -8.80 5.57 -19.01
CA ARG A 125 -9.02 6.88 -19.67
C ARG A 125 -8.77 8.06 -18.73
N LYS A 126 -9.20 7.97 -17.47
CA LYS A 126 -8.92 9.00 -16.45
C LYS A 126 -7.42 9.09 -16.16
N TYR A 127 -6.74 7.95 -16.11
CA TYR A 127 -5.30 7.88 -15.88
C TYR A 127 -4.52 8.46 -17.07
N SER A 128 -4.88 8.13 -18.31
CA SER A 128 -4.18 8.60 -19.51
C SER A 128 -4.14 10.13 -19.62
N ILE A 129 -5.17 10.80 -19.10
CA ILE A 129 -5.27 12.26 -19.02
C ILE A 129 -4.52 12.81 -17.80
N SER A 130 -4.74 12.24 -16.61
CA SER A 130 -4.29 12.84 -15.34
C SER A 130 -2.88 12.42 -14.90
N ARG A 131 -2.42 11.25 -15.30
CA ARG A 131 -1.15 10.61 -14.87
C ARG A 131 -1.01 10.45 -13.37
N ARG A 132 -2.12 10.34 -12.65
CA ARG A 132 -2.12 10.19 -11.19
C ARG A 132 -2.28 8.73 -10.81
N ASN A 133 -1.31 8.18 -10.09
CA ASN A 133 -1.38 6.80 -9.60
C ASN A 133 -2.58 6.57 -8.67
N THR A 134 -3.06 7.61 -7.98
CA THR A 134 -4.27 7.53 -7.15
C THR A 134 -5.52 7.13 -7.94
N THR A 135 -5.53 7.29 -9.27
CA THR A 135 -6.64 6.83 -10.14
C THR A 135 -6.86 5.32 -10.03
N PHE A 136 -5.81 4.54 -9.79
CA PHE A 136 -5.92 3.09 -9.58
C PHE A 136 -5.84 2.72 -8.11
N THR A 137 -5.01 3.42 -7.32
CA THR A 137 -4.80 3.08 -5.91
C THR A 137 -6.05 3.28 -5.05
N ASP A 138 -6.84 4.34 -5.29
CA ASP A 138 -8.02 4.60 -4.46
C ASP A 138 -9.11 3.52 -4.70
N PRO A 139 -9.51 3.22 -5.96
CA PRO A 139 -10.43 2.10 -6.23
C PRO A 139 -9.90 0.74 -5.76
N LEU A 140 -8.59 0.48 -5.89
CA LEU A 140 -7.98 -0.77 -5.43
C LEU A 140 -8.23 -1.01 -3.94
N LEU A 141 -7.99 0.00 -3.11
CA LEU A 141 -8.21 -0.10 -1.67
C LEU A 141 -9.68 -0.33 -1.30
N GLU A 142 -10.60 0.28 -2.06
CA GLU A 142 -12.03 0.08 -1.87
C GLU A 142 -12.47 -1.34 -2.24
N VAL A 143 -12.06 -1.84 -3.41
CA VAL A 143 -12.36 -3.20 -3.86
C VAL A 143 -11.71 -4.26 -2.94
N GLU A 144 -10.49 -4.03 -2.45
CA GLU A 144 -9.81 -4.91 -1.50
C GLU A 144 -10.60 -5.03 -0.19
N ALA A 145 -11.13 -3.91 0.32
CA ALA A 145 -11.97 -3.91 1.52
C ALA A 145 -13.29 -4.68 1.32
N LEU A 146 -13.92 -4.55 0.14
CA LEU A 146 -15.11 -5.32 -0.23
C LEU A 146 -14.78 -6.81 -0.33
N ARG A 147 -13.64 -7.17 -0.95
CA ARG A 147 -13.20 -8.57 -1.05
C ARG A 147 -12.97 -9.19 0.32
N ALA A 148 -12.29 -8.49 1.22
CA ALA A 148 -12.06 -8.96 2.59
C ALA A 148 -13.39 -9.17 3.36
N THR A 149 -14.38 -8.32 3.11
CA THR A 149 -15.73 -8.49 3.67
C THR A 149 -16.41 -9.73 3.10
N MET A 150 -16.35 -9.91 1.78
CA MET A 150 -16.97 -11.06 1.12
C MET A 150 -16.33 -12.39 1.54
N GLN A 151 -15.01 -12.46 1.68
CA GLN A 151 -14.31 -13.65 2.21
C GLN A 151 -14.81 -14.03 3.61
N ARG A 152 -15.10 -13.03 4.45
CA ARG A 152 -15.69 -13.27 5.77
C ARG A 152 -17.12 -13.80 5.67
N CYS A 153 -17.92 -13.27 4.74
CA CYS A 153 -19.27 -13.78 4.49
C CYS A 153 -19.25 -15.23 3.99
N GLU A 154 -18.42 -15.54 3.00
CA GLU A 154 -18.21 -16.90 2.47
C GLU A 154 -17.86 -17.87 3.61
N ALA A 155 -16.88 -17.52 4.45
CA ALA A 155 -16.48 -18.35 5.58
C ALA A 155 -17.58 -18.50 6.65
N GLY A 156 -18.33 -17.42 6.93
CA GLY A 156 -19.43 -17.42 7.90
C GLY A 156 -20.59 -18.30 7.45
N LEU A 157 -21.04 -18.14 6.22
CA LEU A 157 -22.10 -18.94 5.61
C LEU A 157 -21.71 -20.41 5.53
N LEU A 158 -20.48 -20.71 5.07
CA LEU A 158 -19.98 -22.07 5.00
C LEU A 158 -19.99 -22.77 6.36
N ARG A 159 -19.67 -22.04 7.44
CA ARG A 159 -19.69 -22.59 8.81
C ARG A 159 -21.10 -22.84 9.34
N LEU A 160 -22.07 -22.00 8.99
CA LEU A 160 -23.42 -22.05 9.55
C LEU A 160 -24.35 -22.99 8.78
N SER A 161 -24.32 -22.94 7.44
CA SER A 161 -25.25 -23.70 6.58
C SER A 161 -24.55 -24.57 5.53
N GLY A 162 -23.21 -24.53 5.44
CA GLY A 162 -22.47 -25.29 4.44
C GLY A 162 -22.53 -24.66 3.05
N VAL A 163 -22.48 -25.50 2.01
CA VAL A 163 -22.56 -25.05 0.61
C VAL A 163 -24.02 -25.02 0.17
N ASP A 164 -24.74 -24.00 0.62
CA ASP A 164 -26.15 -23.76 0.27
C ASP A 164 -26.30 -22.69 -0.83
N LYS A 165 -27.55 -22.31 -1.14
CA LYS A 165 -27.84 -21.26 -2.14
C LYS A 165 -27.26 -19.90 -1.74
N ASN A 166 -27.25 -19.58 -0.44
CA ASN A 166 -26.75 -18.32 0.08
C ASN A 166 -25.24 -18.22 -0.09
N PHE A 167 -24.52 -19.31 0.21
CA PHE A 167 -23.10 -19.43 -0.05
C PHE A 167 -22.78 -19.25 -1.54
N ARG A 168 -23.57 -19.86 -2.44
CA ARG A 168 -23.37 -19.71 -3.90
C ARG A 168 -23.57 -18.28 -4.39
N ILE A 169 -24.52 -17.55 -3.82
CA ILE A 169 -24.71 -16.13 -4.11
C ILE A 169 -23.46 -15.35 -3.67
N ALA A 170 -23.02 -15.54 -2.42
CA ALA A 170 -21.80 -14.90 -1.90
C ALA A 170 -20.56 -15.23 -2.74
N GLU A 171 -20.40 -16.49 -3.14
CA GLU A 171 -19.29 -16.95 -4.00
C GLU A 171 -19.32 -16.26 -5.38
N THR A 172 -20.50 -16.09 -5.96
CA THR A 172 -20.66 -15.44 -7.27
C THR A 172 -20.28 -13.97 -7.19
N THR A 173 -20.81 -13.24 -6.21
CA THR A 173 -20.44 -11.84 -5.96
C THR A 173 -18.95 -11.71 -5.62
N GLY A 174 -18.41 -12.62 -4.81
CA GLY A 174 -17.00 -12.65 -4.45
C GLY A 174 -16.06 -12.85 -5.63
N LYS A 175 -16.45 -13.67 -6.62
CA LYS A 175 -15.71 -13.85 -7.87
C LYS A 175 -15.69 -12.57 -8.70
N ALA A 176 -16.83 -11.88 -8.84
CA ALA A 176 -16.89 -10.62 -9.57
C ALA A 176 -16.00 -9.53 -8.94
N ILE A 177 -16.03 -9.41 -7.59
CA ILE A 177 -15.15 -8.50 -6.86
C ILE A 177 -13.67 -8.87 -7.05
N GLN A 178 -13.34 -10.17 -7.02
CA GLN A 178 -11.97 -10.66 -7.22
C GLN A 178 -11.46 -10.37 -8.64
N GLU A 179 -12.32 -10.50 -9.65
CA GLU A 179 -11.99 -10.19 -11.04
C GLU A 179 -11.68 -8.70 -11.22
N ALA A 180 -12.50 -7.82 -10.63
CA ALA A 180 -12.23 -6.39 -10.61
C ALA A 180 -10.91 -6.06 -9.89
N LEU A 181 -10.63 -6.72 -8.75
CA LEU A 181 -9.38 -6.54 -8.03
C LEU A 181 -8.17 -6.93 -8.89
N GLY A 182 -8.22 -8.09 -9.54
CA GLY A 182 -7.14 -8.55 -10.42
C GLY A 182 -6.88 -7.60 -11.58
N CYS A 183 -7.92 -7.00 -12.17
CA CYS A 183 -7.75 -6.00 -13.23
C CYS A 183 -7.11 -4.70 -12.72
N LEU A 184 -7.44 -4.27 -11.49
CA LEU A 184 -6.81 -3.09 -10.89
C LEU A 184 -5.34 -3.34 -10.55
N GLU A 185 -5.03 -4.53 -10.05
CA GLU A 185 -3.66 -4.96 -9.78
C GLU A 185 -2.83 -5.00 -11.06
N ASP A 186 -3.36 -5.57 -12.14
CA ASP A 186 -2.73 -5.60 -13.46
C ASP A 186 -2.39 -4.18 -13.95
N LEU A 187 -3.39 -3.29 -13.97
CA LEU A 187 -3.19 -1.88 -14.34
C LEU A 187 -2.10 -1.19 -13.49
N LEU A 188 -2.13 -1.38 -12.16
CA LEU A 188 -1.17 -0.78 -11.25
C LEU A 188 0.24 -1.33 -11.48
N CYS A 189 0.37 -2.65 -11.64
CA CYS A 189 1.64 -3.33 -11.91
C CYS A 189 2.26 -2.81 -13.21
N THR A 190 1.51 -2.78 -14.32
CA THR A 190 2.02 -2.24 -15.58
C THR A 190 2.40 -0.76 -15.47
N THR A 191 1.64 0.02 -14.69
CA THR A 191 1.97 1.42 -14.43
C THR A 191 3.29 1.59 -13.67
N MET A 192 3.63 0.64 -12.79
CA MET A 192 4.91 0.66 -12.05
C MET A 192 6.11 0.38 -12.95
N ASP A 193 5.93 -0.39 -14.02
CA ASP A 193 6.96 -0.63 -15.04
C ASP A 193 7.16 0.61 -15.94
N GLY A 194 6.07 1.35 -16.17
CA GLY A 194 6.08 2.72 -16.66
C GLY A 194 4.93 3.03 -17.61
N ASP A 195 4.60 4.32 -17.72
CA ASP A 195 3.47 4.80 -18.54
C ASP A 195 3.49 4.31 -20.00
N SER A 196 4.68 4.15 -20.60
CA SER A 196 4.80 3.68 -21.99
C SER A 196 4.40 2.22 -22.13
N GLU A 197 4.72 1.39 -21.14
CA GLU A 197 4.36 -0.02 -21.11
C GLU A 197 2.84 -0.18 -21.00
N LEU A 198 2.21 0.59 -20.11
CA LEU A 198 0.76 0.59 -19.93
C LEU A 198 0.02 0.89 -21.24
N PHE A 199 0.50 1.86 -22.02
CA PHE A 199 -0.12 2.20 -23.30
C PHE A 199 0.13 1.19 -24.39
N GLU A 200 1.32 0.61 -24.43
CA GLU A 200 1.63 -0.45 -25.38
C GLU A 200 0.77 -1.70 -25.11
N MET A 201 0.67 -2.13 -23.85
CA MET A 201 -0.19 -3.25 -23.47
C MET A 201 -1.67 -2.96 -23.76
N HIS A 202 -2.17 -1.77 -23.40
CA HIS A 202 -3.54 -1.37 -23.72
C HIS A 202 -3.81 -1.40 -25.24
N ARG A 203 -2.86 -0.88 -26.04
CA ARG A 203 -2.98 -0.84 -27.50
C ARG A 203 -3.03 -2.25 -28.11
N LYS A 204 -2.26 -3.18 -27.53
CA LYS A 204 -2.21 -4.59 -27.99
C LYS A 204 -3.39 -5.43 -27.50
N GLY A 205 -4.21 -4.92 -26.57
CA GLY A 205 -5.29 -5.71 -25.98
C GLY A 205 -4.80 -6.70 -24.92
N GLU A 206 -3.63 -6.45 -24.33
CA GLU A 206 -2.96 -7.38 -23.41
C GLU A 206 -3.29 -7.14 -21.93
N LEU A 207 -4.10 -6.11 -21.60
CA LEU A 207 -4.55 -5.87 -20.22
C LEU A 207 -5.67 -6.83 -19.85
N LEU A 208 -5.66 -7.31 -18.61
CA LEU A 208 -6.57 -8.37 -18.15
C LEU A 208 -8.04 -8.06 -18.45
N TYR A 209 -8.47 -6.82 -18.17
CA TYR A 209 -9.87 -6.41 -18.36
C TYR A 209 -10.34 -6.39 -19.82
N GLN A 210 -9.41 -6.40 -20.79
CA GLN A 210 -9.75 -6.41 -22.23
C GLN A 210 -10.10 -7.82 -22.74
N SER A 211 -9.85 -8.84 -21.92
CA SER A 211 -10.11 -10.25 -22.24
C SER A 211 -11.32 -10.85 -21.51
N LEU A 212 -11.99 -10.05 -20.69
CA LEU A 212 -13.19 -10.42 -19.91
C LEU A 212 -14.49 -10.31 -20.73
#